data_AF-A0A3D0ZWJ8-F1
#
_entry.id   AF-A0A3D0ZWJ8-F1
#
_cell.length_a   1.000
_cell.length_b   1.000
_cell.length_c   1.000
_cell.angle_alpha   90.00
_cell.angle_beta   90.00
_cell.angle_gamma   90.00
#
_symmetry.space_group_name_H-M   'P 1'
#
loop_
_entity.id
_entity.type
_entity.pdbx_description
1 polymer ?
#
loop_
_entity_poly.entity_id
_entity_poly.type
_entity_poly.pdbx_seq_one_letter_code
_entity_poly.pdbx_strand_id
1 'polypeptide(L)'
;MILESCQILSTVLNEQGLDAPYRSFNPKHPSCLWAAESAANFMHLALHCEAMIAEYGERFGKTHKCAIALQKCVALFDADRFPTTECTPLRLAMPVEFRSDNPILSYRKFYASKPRLRYPVDKIPSWVYDYRTEPFEIIKGE
;
A
#
# COMPACT_ATOMS: atom_id res chain seq x y z
N MET A 1 4.38 0.41 -1.48
CA MET A 1 5.39 0.91 -2.45
C MET A 1 4.64 1.38 -3.69
N ILE A 2 5.04 2.52 -4.28
CA ILE A 2 4.23 3.24 -5.28
C ILE A 2 4.05 2.42 -6.57
N LEU A 3 5.14 1.85 -7.11
CA LEU A 3 5.08 1.08 -8.36
C LEU A 3 4.21 -0.18 -8.19
N GLU A 4 4.43 -0.95 -7.14
CA GLU A 4 3.66 -2.16 -6.86
C GLU A 4 2.18 -1.84 -6.65
N SER A 5 1.84 -0.73 -5.99
CA SER A 5 0.44 -0.30 -5.86
C SER A 5 -0.21 -0.09 -7.24
N CYS A 6 0.46 0.60 -8.16
CA CYS A 6 -0.05 0.77 -9.51
C CYS A 6 -0.12 -0.55 -10.30
N GLN A 7 0.85 -1.45 -10.15
CA GLN A 7 0.82 -2.78 -10.77
C GLN A 7 -0.34 -3.63 -10.25
N ILE A 8 -0.63 -3.59 -8.95
CA ILE A 8 -1.78 -4.27 -8.36
C ILE A 8 -3.08 -3.70 -8.92
N LEU A 9 -3.26 -2.37 -8.90
CA LEU A 9 -4.47 -1.72 -9.44
C LEU A 9 -4.65 -2.05 -10.93
N SER A 10 -3.58 -1.98 -11.72
CA SER A 10 -3.63 -2.35 -13.14
C SER A 10 -3.96 -3.83 -13.34
N THR A 11 -3.46 -4.71 -12.48
CA THR A 11 -3.80 -6.14 -12.53
C THR A 11 -5.29 -6.33 -12.34
N VAL A 12 -5.91 -5.72 -11.32
CA VAL A 12 -7.36 -5.82 -11.10
C VAL A 12 -8.16 -5.37 -12.33
N LEU A 13 -7.81 -4.21 -12.90
CA LEU A 13 -8.48 -3.65 -14.08
C LEU A 13 -8.31 -4.53 -15.34
N ASN A 14 -7.10 -5.06 -15.57
CA ASN A 14 -6.84 -5.96 -16.69
C ASN A 14 -7.63 -7.27 -16.57
N GLU A 15 -7.73 -7.85 -15.37
CA GLU A 15 -8.56 -9.06 -15.15
C GLU A 15 -10.07 -8.76 -15.34
N GLN A 16 -10.49 -7.50 -15.26
CA GLN A 16 -11.84 -7.03 -15.63
C GLN A 16 -11.98 -6.73 -17.14
N GLY A 17 -10.95 -6.98 -17.94
CA GLY A 17 -10.95 -6.79 -19.40
C GLY A 17 -10.64 -5.36 -19.87
N LEU A 18 -10.08 -4.50 -19.02
CA LEU A 18 -9.71 -3.12 -19.35
C LEU A 18 -8.24 -3.01 -19.77
N ASP A 19 -7.88 -1.92 -20.46
CA ASP A 19 -6.49 -1.63 -20.85
C ASP A 19 -5.82 -0.72 -19.82
N ALA A 20 -5.26 -1.33 -18.76
CA ALA A 20 -4.65 -0.59 -17.67
C ALA A 20 -3.17 -0.24 -17.95
N PRO A 21 -2.60 0.77 -17.25
CA PRO A 21 -1.25 1.29 -17.55
C PRO A 21 -0.09 0.29 -17.41
N TYR A 22 -0.24 -0.73 -16.57
CA TYR A 22 0.74 -1.79 -16.40
C TYR A 22 0.14 -3.15 -16.78
N ARG A 23 0.98 -4.05 -17.28
CA ARG A 23 0.61 -5.47 -17.47
C ARG A 23 0.28 -6.11 -16.11
N SER A 24 -0.63 -7.09 -16.13
CA SER A 24 -0.95 -7.88 -14.93
C SER A 24 0.32 -8.48 -14.31
N PHE A 25 0.44 -8.35 -12.99
CA PHE A 25 1.54 -8.87 -12.18
C PHE A 25 0.99 -9.71 -11.04
N ASN A 26 1.42 -10.99 -11.00
CA ASN A 26 1.06 -11.97 -9.98
C ASN A 26 -0.41 -11.86 -9.51
N PRO A 27 -1.41 -12.17 -10.37
CA PRO A 27 -2.83 -11.99 -10.03
C PRO A 27 -3.28 -12.74 -8.76
N LYS A 28 -2.58 -13.82 -8.42
CA LYS A 28 -2.82 -14.63 -7.22
C LYS A 28 -2.14 -14.08 -5.96
N HIS A 29 -1.39 -12.98 -6.05
CA HIS A 29 -0.80 -12.33 -4.89
C HIS A 29 -1.90 -11.89 -3.92
N PRO A 30 -1.72 -12.06 -2.58
CA PRO A 30 -2.74 -11.71 -1.60
C PRO A 30 -3.28 -10.28 -1.75
N SER A 31 -2.42 -9.29 -2.03
CA SER A 31 -2.86 -7.90 -2.22
C SER A 31 -3.63 -7.68 -3.53
N CYS A 32 -3.34 -8.42 -4.61
CA CYS A 32 -4.11 -8.34 -5.85
C CYS A 32 -5.53 -8.88 -5.63
N LEU A 33 -5.60 -10.04 -4.98
CA LEU A 33 -6.88 -10.66 -4.66
C LEU A 33 -7.69 -9.78 -3.68
N TRP A 34 -7.07 -9.21 -2.64
CA TRP A 34 -7.74 -8.28 -1.73
C TRP A 34 -8.24 -7.01 -2.46
N ALA A 35 -7.44 -6.43 -3.36
CA ALA A 35 -7.87 -5.27 -4.13
C ALA A 35 -9.00 -5.59 -5.13
N ALA A 36 -9.10 -6.83 -5.61
CA ALA A 36 -10.18 -7.30 -6.49
C ALA A 36 -11.47 -7.70 -5.74
N GLU A 37 -11.39 -7.98 -4.44
CA GLU A 37 -12.54 -8.43 -3.64
C GLU A 37 -13.63 -7.36 -3.52
N SER A 38 -13.26 -6.08 -3.49
CA SER A 38 -14.24 -4.99 -3.37
C SER A 38 -13.79 -3.66 -3.95
N ALA A 39 -14.77 -2.84 -4.33
CA ALA A 39 -14.55 -1.50 -4.84
C ALA A 39 -13.87 -0.60 -3.79
N ALA A 40 -14.26 -0.73 -2.50
CA ALA A 40 -13.62 -0.01 -1.41
C ALA A 40 -12.15 -0.39 -1.25
N ASN A 41 -11.79 -1.67 -1.33
CA ASN A 41 -10.39 -2.10 -1.21
C ASN A 41 -9.52 -1.52 -2.33
N PHE A 42 -10.00 -1.58 -3.57
CA PHE A 42 -9.33 -0.97 -4.72
C PHE A 42 -9.08 0.53 -4.47
N MET A 43 -10.11 1.27 -4.04
CA MET A 43 -9.99 2.71 -3.78
C MET A 43 -9.12 3.02 -2.56
N HIS A 44 -9.12 2.20 -1.52
CA HIS A 44 -8.20 2.34 -0.38
C HIS A 44 -6.74 2.18 -0.82
N LEU A 45 -6.44 1.22 -1.72
CA LEU A 45 -5.11 1.09 -2.30
C LEU A 45 -4.74 2.30 -3.16
N ALA A 46 -5.69 2.82 -3.96
CA ALA A 46 -5.48 4.01 -4.78
C ALA A 46 -5.18 5.25 -3.93
N LEU A 47 -5.98 5.50 -2.89
CA LEU A 47 -5.78 6.59 -1.94
C LEU A 47 -4.44 6.48 -1.19
N HIS A 48 -4.09 5.26 -0.75
CA HIS A 48 -2.79 5.03 -0.13
C HIS A 48 -1.63 5.29 -1.10
N CYS A 49 -1.78 4.91 -2.37
CA CYS A 49 -0.79 5.19 -3.42
C CYS A 49 -0.63 6.69 -3.66
N GLU A 50 -1.74 7.43 -3.73
CA GLU A 50 -1.74 8.89 -3.86
C GLU A 50 -0.99 9.57 -2.71
N ALA A 51 -1.28 9.18 -1.46
CA ALA A 51 -0.58 9.69 -0.29
C ALA A 51 0.94 9.40 -0.34
N MET A 52 1.35 8.21 -0.79
CA MET A 52 2.77 7.91 -0.99
C MET A 52 3.41 8.75 -2.10
N ILE A 53 2.67 9.09 -3.16
CA ILE A 53 3.14 9.97 -4.24
C ILE A 53 3.30 11.40 -3.74
N ALA A 54 2.38 11.91 -2.93
CA ALA A 54 2.49 13.21 -2.29
C ALA A 54 3.72 13.28 -1.37
N GLU A 55 3.92 12.26 -0.51
CA GLU A 55 5.11 12.13 0.33
C GLU A 55 6.41 12.10 -0.50
N TYR A 56 6.42 11.40 -1.63
CA TYR A 56 7.57 11.41 -2.55
C TYR A 56 7.83 12.83 -3.10
N GLY A 57 6.76 13.56 -3.45
CA GLY A 57 6.83 14.95 -3.91
C GLY A 57 7.44 15.88 -2.87
N GLU A 58 6.95 15.81 -1.62
CA GLU A 58 7.51 16.58 -0.49
C GLU A 58 8.99 16.24 -0.27
N ARG A 59 9.34 14.95 -0.26
CA ARG A 59 10.69 14.51 0.09
C ARG A 59 11.74 14.79 -0.97
N PHE A 60 11.38 14.71 -2.25
CA PHE A 60 12.35 14.76 -3.36
C PHE A 60 12.15 15.95 -4.30
N GLY A 61 11.15 16.80 -4.05
CA GLY A 61 10.85 17.97 -4.88
C GLY A 61 10.44 17.63 -6.32
N LYS A 62 9.95 16.41 -6.57
CA LYS A 62 9.61 15.90 -7.90
C LYS A 62 8.36 15.03 -7.85
N THR A 63 7.54 15.08 -8.90
CA THR A 63 6.40 14.18 -9.05
C THR A 63 6.85 12.77 -9.41
N HIS A 64 6.39 11.76 -8.67
CA HIS A 64 6.66 10.36 -9.00
C HIS A 64 6.00 9.97 -10.33
N LYS A 65 6.71 9.23 -11.20
CA LYS A 65 6.22 8.85 -12.54
C LYS A 65 4.89 8.10 -12.54
N CYS A 66 4.62 7.35 -11.48
CA CYS A 66 3.37 6.59 -11.33
C CYS A 66 2.14 7.47 -11.06
N ALA A 67 2.26 8.79 -10.85
CA ALA A 67 1.10 9.68 -10.69
C ALA A 67 0.15 9.57 -11.89
N ILE A 68 0.69 9.56 -13.11
CA ILE A 68 -0.09 9.41 -14.35
C ILE A 68 -0.74 8.02 -14.43
N ALA A 69 -0.01 6.96 -14.00
CA ALA A 69 -0.55 5.61 -13.99
C ALA A 69 -1.70 5.47 -12.99
N LEU A 70 -1.57 6.04 -11.79
CA LEU A 70 -2.61 6.06 -10.78
C LEU A 70 -3.86 6.79 -11.29
N GLN A 71 -3.70 7.97 -11.89
CA GLN A 71 -4.82 8.73 -12.48
C GLN A 71 -5.57 7.92 -13.53
N LYS A 72 -4.85 7.22 -14.42
CA LYS A 72 -5.47 6.33 -15.41
C LYS A 72 -6.21 5.16 -14.76
N CYS A 73 -5.64 4.53 -13.74
CA CYS A 73 -6.34 3.46 -13.01
C CYS A 73 -7.64 3.97 -12.35
N VAL A 74 -7.61 5.15 -11.73
CA VAL A 74 -8.80 5.76 -11.11
C VAL A 74 -9.83 6.16 -12.17
N ALA A 75 -9.40 6.63 -13.34
CA ALA A 75 -10.32 6.95 -14.44
C ALA A 75 -11.01 5.72 -15.06
N LEU A 76 -10.36 4.55 -14.98
CA LEU A 76 -10.91 3.27 -15.43
C LEU A 76 -11.78 2.58 -14.37
N PHE A 77 -11.76 3.05 -13.13
CA PHE A 77 -12.48 2.44 -12.03
C PHE A 77 -13.99 2.54 -12.22
N ASP A 78 -14.66 1.43 -11.98
CA ASP A 78 -16.11 1.28 -12.05
C ASP A 78 -16.53 0.31 -10.93
N ALA A 79 -17.30 0.83 -9.96
CA ALA A 79 -17.68 0.09 -8.76
C ALA A 79 -18.57 -1.13 -9.08
N ASP A 80 -19.34 -1.08 -10.17
CA ASP A 80 -20.26 -2.15 -10.58
C ASP A 80 -19.53 -3.40 -11.10
N ARG A 81 -18.21 -3.28 -11.35
CA ARG A 81 -17.34 -4.40 -11.76
C ARG A 81 -16.78 -5.20 -10.60
N PHE A 82 -17.08 -4.81 -9.37
CA PHE A 82 -16.59 -5.48 -8.17
C PHE A 82 -17.69 -6.34 -7.52
N PRO A 83 -17.32 -7.43 -6.83
CA PRO A 83 -18.30 -8.27 -6.13
C PRO A 83 -19.09 -7.54 -5.03
N THR A 84 -18.50 -6.50 -4.44
CA THR A 84 -19.09 -5.69 -3.38
C THR A 84 -18.44 -4.32 -3.32
N THR A 85 -19.13 -3.35 -2.73
CA THR A 85 -18.63 -2.00 -2.43
C THR A 85 -18.05 -1.89 -1.02
N GLU A 86 -18.26 -2.90 -0.17
CA GLU A 86 -17.84 -2.87 1.23
C GLU A 86 -16.37 -3.24 1.41
N CYS A 87 -15.72 -2.67 2.43
CA CYS A 87 -14.34 -3.01 2.75
C CYS A 87 -14.24 -4.46 3.26
N THR A 88 -13.22 -5.20 2.83
CA THR A 88 -12.93 -6.55 3.35
C THR A 88 -11.64 -6.56 4.18
N PRO A 89 -11.50 -7.50 5.12
CA PRO A 89 -10.30 -7.57 5.96
C PRO A 89 -9.01 -7.68 5.15
N LEU A 90 -7.99 -6.89 5.53
CA LEU A 90 -6.66 -7.00 4.95
C LEU A 90 -6.05 -8.39 5.18
N ARG A 91 -5.49 -8.96 4.12
CA ARG A 91 -4.76 -10.23 4.20
C ARG A 91 -3.41 -10.01 4.89
N LEU A 92 -3.17 -10.71 5.99
CA LEU A 92 -1.94 -10.59 6.79
C LEU A 92 -0.77 -11.31 6.10
N ALA A 93 0.09 -10.53 5.44
CA ALA A 93 1.29 -11.02 4.74
C ALA A 93 2.55 -10.96 5.63
N MET A 94 2.48 -11.60 6.79
CA MET A 94 3.59 -11.68 7.76
C MET A 94 3.65 -13.07 8.43
N PRO A 95 4.78 -13.41 9.10
CA PRO A 95 4.90 -14.63 9.90
C PRO A 95 3.79 -14.77 10.95
N VAL A 96 3.45 -16.01 11.29
CA VAL A 96 2.27 -16.33 12.11
C VAL A 96 2.36 -15.75 13.52
N GLU A 97 3.57 -15.67 14.07
CA GLU A 97 3.86 -15.16 15.42
C GLU A 97 3.52 -13.67 15.60
N PHE A 98 3.37 -12.91 14.51
CA PHE A 98 2.95 -11.50 14.56
C PHE A 98 1.44 -11.31 14.34
N ARG A 99 0.71 -12.35 13.91
CA ARG A 99 -0.71 -12.22 13.55
C ARG A 99 -1.59 -12.11 14.79
N SER A 100 -2.61 -11.27 14.69
CA SER A 100 -3.68 -11.11 15.69
C SER A 100 -4.94 -10.61 14.99
N ASP A 101 -6.05 -10.57 15.73
CA ASP A 101 -7.32 -10.03 15.23
C ASP A 101 -7.28 -8.53 14.92
N ASN A 102 -6.21 -7.84 15.37
CA ASN A 102 -5.95 -6.45 15.04
C ASN A 102 -4.84 -6.36 13.96
N PRO A 103 -5.18 -6.06 12.69
CA PRO A 103 -4.19 -5.97 11.61
C PRO A 103 -3.16 -4.86 11.84
N ILE A 104 -3.58 -3.75 12.45
CA ILE A 104 -2.69 -2.61 12.76
C ILE A 104 -1.62 -3.05 13.77
N LEU A 105 -2.04 -3.70 14.86
CA LEU A 105 -1.11 -4.23 15.86
C LEU A 105 -0.15 -5.26 15.25
N SER A 106 -0.68 -6.15 14.40
CA SER A 106 0.11 -7.18 13.73
C SER A 106 1.25 -6.59 12.89
N TYR A 107 0.93 -5.62 12.03
CA TYR A 107 1.95 -4.95 11.21
C TYR A 107 2.92 -4.10 12.03
N ARG A 108 2.46 -3.38 13.06
CA ARG A 108 3.35 -2.57 13.93
C ARG A 108 4.41 -3.44 14.62
N LYS A 109 4.00 -4.57 15.21
CA LYS A 109 4.94 -5.54 15.81
C LYS A 109 5.89 -6.14 14.77
N PHE A 110 5.38 -6.49 13.59
CA PHE A 110 6.19 -7.04 12.50
C PHE A 110 7.24 -6.06 11.97
N TYR A 111 6.90 -4.78 11.81
CA TYR A 111 7.87 -3.76 11.38
C TYR A 111 8.85 -3.39 12.50
N ALA A 112 8.38 -3.32 13.75
CA ALA A 112 9.23 -3.07 14.91
C ALA A 112 10.32 -4.15 15.09
N SER A 113 10.06 -5.40 14.67
CA SER A 113 11.04 -6.49 14.77
C SER A 113 12.10 -6.50 13.66
N LYS A 114 11.98 -5.65 12.62
CA LYS A 114 12.94 -5.63 11.51
C LYS A 114 14.32 -5.15 11.98
N PRO A 115 15.42 -5.72 11.42
CA PRO A 115 16.77 -5.36 11.84
C PRO A 115 17.14 -3.93 11.46
N ARG A 116 16.51 -3.38 10.41
CA ARG A 116 16.74 -2.01 9.92
C ARG A 116 15.41 -1.27 9.85
N LEU A 117 15.22 -0.34 10.78
CA LEU A 117 14.10 0.59 10.80
C LEU A 117 14.67 2.01 10.73
N ARG A 118 14.11 2.84 9.85
CA ARG A 118 14.64 4.19 9.58
C ARG A 118 13.52 5.18 9.35
N TYR A 119 13.60 6.35 9.98
CA TYR A 119 12.62 7.43 9.85
C TYR A 119 13.30 8.80 9.77
N PRO A 120 12.73 9.77 9.02
CA PRO A 120 13.06 11.18 9.19
C PRO A 120 12.77 11.63 10.62
N VAL A 121 13.57 12.56 11.15
CA VAL A 121 13.45 13.05 12.55
C VAL A 121 12.06 13.57 12.91
N ASP A 122 11.37 14.16 11.95
CA ASP A 122 10.06 14.81 12.06
C ASP A 122 8.89 13.89 11.66
N LYS A 123 9.17 12.67 11.18
CA LYS A 123 8.16 11.72 10.68
C LYS A 123 8.20 10.37 11.41
N ILE A 124 8.70 10.33 12.65
CA ILE A 124 8.73 9.11 13.47
C ILE A 124 7.33 8.84 14.03
N PRO A 125 6.68 7.71 13.69
CA PRO A 125 5.38 7.37 14.26
C PRO A 125 5.47 7.03 15.74
N SER A 126 4.47 7.43 16.54
CA SER A 126 4.46 7.16 17.99
C SER A 126 4.59 5.67 18.34
N TRP A 127 3.99 4.80 17.53
CA TRP A 127 4.03 3.35 17.75
C TRP A 127 5.44 2.76 17.73
N VAL A 128 6.41 3.45 17.12
CA VAL A 128 7.81 3.01 17.16
C VAL A 128 8.28 2.96 18.60
N TYR A 129 7.97 3.98 19.41
CA TYR A 129 8.33 4.01 20.83
C TYR A 129 7.59 2.96 21.66
N ASP A 130 6.39 2.56 21.23
CA ASP A 130 5.59 1.56 21.93
C ASP A 130 6.09 0.11 21.72
N TYR A 131 6.65 -0.19 20.54
CA TYR A 131 6.93 -1.59 20.14
C TYR A 131 8.38 -1.89 19.77
N ARG A 132 9.22 -0.89 19.48
CA ARG A 132 10.62 -1.10 19.09
C ARG A 132 11.50 -1.15 20.34
N THR A 133 12.23 -2.25 20.52
CA THR A 133 13.17 -2.43 21.65
C THR A 133 14.63 -2.13 21.27
N GLU A 134 14.98 -2.29 20.01
CA GLU A 134 16.34 -2.11 19.49
C GLU A 134 16.51 -0.69 18.90
N PRO A 135 17.74 -0.16 18.81
CA PRO A 135 17.99 1.13 18.16
C PRO A 135 17.43 1.18 16.71
N PHE A 136 17.09 2.39 16.26
CA PHE A 136 16.66 2.66 14.88
C PHE A 136 17.35 3.92 14.34
N GLU A 137 17.43 4.04 13.02
CA GLU A 137 18.15 5.13 12.37
C GLU A 137 17.24 6.35 12.21
N ILE A 138 17.72 7.51 12.63
CA ILE A 138 17.05 8.79 12.39
C ILE A 138 17.78 9.49 11.25
N ILE A 139 17.07 9.72 10.16
CA ILE A 139 17.58 10.44 8.99
C ILE A 139 17.35 11.93 9.21
N LYS A 140 18.42 12.72 9.15
CA LYS A 140 18.31 14.18 9.09
C LYS A 140 18.04 14.56 7.64
N GLY A 141 17.02 15.37 7.39
CA GLY A 141 16.78 15.91 6.05
C GLY A 141 18.00 16.70 5.58
N GLU A 142 18.40 16.51 4.33
CA GLU A 142 19.33 17.40 3.62
C GLU A 142 18.59 18.61 3.09
#